data_AF-A0A9W9WHU0-F1
#
_entry.id   AF-A0A9W9WHU0-F1
#
_cell.length_a   1.000
_cell.length_b   1.000
_cell.length_c   1.000
_cell.angle_alpha   90.00
_cell.angle_beta   90.00
_cell.angle_gamma   90.00
#
_symmetry.space_group_name_H-M   'P 1'
#
loop_
_entity.id
_entity.type
_entity.pdbx_description
1 polymer ?
#
loop_
_entity_poly.entity_id
_entity_poly.type
_entity_poly.pdbx_seq_one_letter_code
_entity_poly.pdbx_strand_id
1 'polypeptide(L)'
;MDSTYQKTSTHQKPVSARHTTVSDSIPGLPIHTDGILCTRTPECGYAVRSAEFMKRRWREKHGWTPASGKGRPRIAARNTALQQVQQFSRMVEYQQAFEQGPGRHYIHVQGHRSPSPLCLRPRPTPS
;
A
#
# COMPACT_ATOMS: atom_id res chain seq x y z
N MET A 1 -10.75 -0.97 -47.58
CA MET A 1 -11.00 -1.26 -46.17
C MET A 1 -9.81 -2.05 -45.65
N ASP A 2 -9.08 -1.48 -44.70
CA ASP A 2 -8.45 -2.13 -43.53
C ASP A 2 -7.33 -1.22 -43.01
N SER A 3 -7.71 -0.31 -42.10
CA SER A 3 -6.77 0.52 -41.35
C SER A 3 -6.53 -0.17 -40.02
N THR A 4 -5.49 -1.00 -39.96
CA THR A 4 -5.12 -1.73 -38.76
C THR A 4 -4.53 -0.76 -37.73
N TYR A 5 -5.39 -0.29 -36.84
CA TYR A 5 -5.02 0.58 -35.72
C TYR A 5 -4.22 -0.23 -34.69
N GLN A 6 -2.88 -0.16 -34.75
CA GLN A 6 -2.02 -0.74 -33.71
C GLN A 6 -2.10 0.12 -32.44
N LYS A 7 -2.88 -0.36 -31.47
CA LYS A 7 -3.01 0.24 -30.15
C LYS A 7 -1.75 -0.06 -29.32
N THR A 8 -0.77 0.83 -29.36
CA THR A 8 0.41 0.78 -28.49
C THR A 8 -0.02 1.07 -27.05
N SER A 9 -0.44 0.03 -26.33
CA SER A 9 -0.66 0.09 -24.88
C SER A 9 0.70 0.20 -24.20
N THR A 10 1.19 1.43 -24.08
CA THR A 10 2.36 1.74 -23.26
C THR A 10 1.95 1.49 -21.82
N HIS A 11 2.26 0.29 -21.33
CA HIS A 11 2.12 -0.10 -19.94
C HIS A 11 3.16 0.68 -19.13
N GLN A 12 2.92 1.98 -18.94
CA GLN A 12 3.75 2.84 -18.11
C GLN A 12 3.68 2.28 -16.69
N LYS A 13 4.76 1.60 -16.28
CA LYS A 13 4.95 1.21 -14.88
C LYS A 13 4.81 2.48 -14.06
N PRO A 14 3.88 2.55 -13.09
CA PRO A 14 3.75 3.75 -12.27
C PRO A 14 5.09 3.99 -11.60
N VAL A 15 5.71 5.12 -11.94
CA VAL A 15 6.93 5.60 -11.31
C VAL A 15 6.62 5.63 -9.82
N SER A 16 7.34 4.81 -9.06
CA SER A 16 7.13 4.68 -7.63
C SER A 16 7.33 6.05 -7.00
N ALA A 17 6.23 6.76 -6.70
CA ALA A 17 6.28 8.06 -6.07
C ALA A 17 7.12 7.93 -4.79
N ARG A 18 8.17 8.74 -4.68
CA ARG A 18 8.85 8.95 -3.41
C ARG A 18 7.79 9.53 -2.48
N HIS A 19 7.59 8.88 -1.35
CA HIS A 19 6.61 9.35 -0.40
C HIS A 19 7.02 10.73 0.12
N THR A 20 6.05 11.62 0.26
CA THR A 20 6.25 12.90 0.94
C THR A 20 5.74 12.72 2.35
N THR A 21 6.58 13.02 3.34
CA THR A 21 6.16 13.07 4.74
C THR A 21 6.20 14.53 5.19
N VAL A 22 5.14 14.97 5.85
CA VAL A 22 5.01 16.31 6.43
C VAL A 22 4.72 16.19 7.93
N SER A 23 5.17 17.18 8.71
CA SER A 23 4.88 17.26 10.14
C SER A 23 3.42 17.63 10.36
N ASP A 24 2.94 18.66 9.67
CA ASP A 24 1.59 19.17 9.80
C ASP A 24 0.75 18.89 8.57
N SER A 25 -0.57 18.81 8.76
CA SER A 25 -1.51 18.64 7.65
C SER A 25 -1.53 19.89 6.76
N ILE A 26 -1.63 19.67 5.46
CA ILE A 26 -1.80 20.71 4.45
C ILE A 26 -3.25 21.21 4.54
N PRO A 27 -3.48 22.51 4.81
CA PRO A 27 -4.83 23.06 4.87
C PRO A 27 -5.61 22.84 3.57
N GLY A 28 -6.89 22.50 3.68
CA GLY A 28 -7.78 22.30 2.54
C GLY A 28 -7.70 20.93 1.86
N LEU A 29 -6.78 20.04 2.27
CA LEU A 29 -6.77 18.64 1.82
C LEU A 29 -7.39 17.69 2.86
N PRO A 30 -8.23 16.73 2.44
CA PRO A 30 -8.83 15.77 3.35
C PRO A 30 -7.76 14.87 3.99
N ILE A 31 -7.89 14.65 5.30
CA ILE A 31 -7.10 13.67 6.03
C ILE A 31 -7.84 12.34 6.02
N HIS A 32 -7.11 11.28 5.69
CA HIS A 32 -7.59 9.91 5.66
C HIS A 32 -6.78 9.06 6.63
N THR A 33 -7.43 8.13 7.33
CA THR A 33 -6.82 7.31 8.40
C THR A 33 -6.55 5.85 7.99
N ASP A 34 -6.90 5.48 6.76
CA ASP A 34 -6.77 4.13 6.20
C ASP A 34 -5.48 3.96 5.37
N GLY A 35 -4.50 4.85 5.55
CA GLY A 35 -3.20 4.77 4.89
C GLY A 35 -2.35 3.63 5.44
N ILE A 36 -1.59 2.99 4.56
CA ILE A 36 -0.63 1.92 4.87
C ILE A 36 0.74 2.39 4.39
N LEU A 37 1.66 2.56 5.32
CA LEU A 37 3.05 2.92 5.04
C LEU A 37 3.95 1.69 5.08
N CYS A 38 4.83 1.53 4.10
CA CYS A 38 5.87 0.52 4.10
C CYS A 38 6.98 0.89 5.09
N THR A 39 7.27 0.01 6.05
CA THR A 39 8.36 0.14 7.03
C THR A 39 9.41 -0.96 6.87
N ARG A 40 9.36 -1.73 5.78
CA ARG A 40 10.30 -2.85 5.52
C ARG A 40 11.75 -2.41 5.44
N THR A 41 11.99 -1.19 4.97
CA THR A 41 13.29 -0.51 4.98
C THR A 41 13.05 0.96 5.30
N PRO A 42 13.95 1.62 6.05
CA PRO A 42 13.80 3.04 6.40
C PRO A 42 13.62 3.96 5.18
N GLU A 43 14.28 3.65 4.07
CA GLU A 43 14.32 4.45 2.85
C GLU A 43 13.13 4.25 1.90
N CYS A 44 12.28 3.25 2.14
CA CYS A 44 11.16 2.96 1.23
C CYS A 44 10.08 4.03 1.34
N GLY A 45 9.56 4.19 2.56
CA GLY A 45 8.41 5.01 2.96
C GLY A 45 7.20 5.03 2.01
N TYR A 46 7.06 4.10 1.09
CA TYR A 46 5.93 4.04 0.17
C TYR A 46 4.60 3.97 0.94
N ALA A 47 3.64 4.84 0.62
CA ALA A 47 2.33 4.91 1.24
C ALA A 47 1.21 4.61 0.23
N VAL A 48 0.24 3.78 0.61
CA VAL A 48 -0.96 3.44 -0.18
C VAL A 48 -2.13 3.12 0.73
N ARG A 49 -3.35 3.14 0.21
CA ARG A 49 -4.54 2.67 0.97
C ARG A 49 -4.79 1.17 0.87
N SER A 50 -4.29 0.53 -0.19
CA SER A 50 -4.61 -0.87 -0.48
C SER A 50 -3.47 -1.80 -0.10
N ALA A 51 -3.80 -2.82 0.69
CA ALA A 51 -2.87 -3.90 1.01
C ALA A 51 -2.36 -4.62 -0.25
N GLU A 52 -3.14 -4.69 -1.33
CA GLU A 52 -2.69 -5.30 -2.59
C GLU A 52 -1.60 -4.47 -3.27
N PHE A 53 -1.71 -3.13 -3.26
CA PHE A 53 -0.64 -2.27 -3.73
C PHE A 53 0.60 -2.35 -2.84
N MET A 54 0.43 -2.52 -1.53
CA MET A 54 1.55 -2.72 -0.61
C MET A 54 2.29 -4.04 -0.89
N LYS A 55 1.55 -5.15 -1.06
CA LYS A 55 2.14 -6.44 -1.45
C LYS A 55 2.87 -6.34 -2.78
N ARG A 56 2.32 -5.62 -3.77
CA ARG A 56 3.00 -5.37 -5.05
C ARG A 56 4.30 -4.62 -4.85
N ARG A 57 4.30 -3.52 -4.07
CA ARG A 57 5.52 -2.78 -3.71
C ARG A 57 6.57 -3.70 -3.11
N TRP A 58 6.18 -4.61 -2.21
CA TRP A 58 7.12 -5.53 -1.58
C TRP A 58 7.71 -6.54 -2.55
N ARG A 59 6.90 -7.08 -3.48
CA ARG A 59 7.42 -7.94 -4.56
C ARG A 59 8.46 -7.20 -5.40
N GLU A 60 8.11 -6.00 -5.85
CA GLU A 60 8.92 -5.25 -6.82
C GLU A 60 10.19 -4.65 -6.21
N LYS A 61 10.16 -4.26 -4.94
CA LYS A 61 11.20 -3.42 -4.33
C LYS A 61 11.89 -4.03 -3.12
N HIS A 62 11.31 -5.07 -2.53
CA HIS A 62 11.89 -5.78 -1.40
C HIS A 62 12.08 -7.28 -1.68
N GLY A 63 11.87 -7.72 -2.93
CA GLY A 63 12.00 -9.13 -3.34
C GLY A 63 11.08 -10.08 -2.56
N TRP A 64 10.02 -9.56 -1.94
CA TRP A 64 9.13 -10.37 -1.13
C TRP A 64 8.32 -11.29 -2.02
N THR A 65 8.27 -12.57 -1.70
CA THR A 65 7.35 -13.52 -2.33
C THR A 65 6.41 -14.08 -1.28
N PRO A 66 5.11 -14.18 -1.54
CA PRO A 66 4.24 -14.96 -0.66
C PRO A 66 4.78 -16.39 -0.59
N ALA A 67 4.81 -16.96 0.61
CA ALA A 67 5.22 -18.34 0.81
C ALA A 67 4.18 -19.29 0.19
N SER A 68 4.22 -19.49 -1.12
CA SER A 68 3.40 -20.51 -1.77
C SER A 68 4.16 -21.04 -2.98
N GLY A 69 4.65 -22.28 -2.83
CA GLY A 69 4.90 -23.13 -3.99
C GLY A 69 3.59 -23.37 -4.77
N LYS A 70 3.68 -23.99 -5.96
CA LYS A 70 2.53 -24.27 -6.82
C LYS A 70 1.40 -24.95 -6.02
N GLY A 71 0.25 -24.28 -5.87
CA GLY A 71 -0.93 -24.77 -5.16
C GLY A 71 -1.61 -23.73 -4.27
N ARG A 72 -2.79 -24.06 -3.72
CA ARG A 72 -3.48 -23.23 -2.72
C ARG A 72 -2.57 -23.08 -1.49
N PRO A 73 -2.22 -21.86 -1.05
CA PRO A 73 -1.39 -21.68 0.13
C PRO A 73 -2.07 -22.33 1.34
N ARG A 74 -1.32 -23.15 2.08
CA ARG A 74 -1.79 -23.64 3.39
C ARG A 74 -2.14 -22.43 4.26
N ILE A 75 -3.16 -22.57 5.12
CA ILE A 75 -3.63 -21.49 6.00
C ILE A 75 -2.46 -20.85 6.78
N ALA A 76 -1.51 -21.67 7.24
CA ALA A 76 -0.29 -21.20 7.90
C ALA A 76 0.52 -20.21 7.06
N ALA A 77 0.75 -20.50 5.77
CA ALA A 77 1.51 -19.63 4.89
C ALA A 77 0.79 -18.29 4.63
N ARG A 78 -0.54 -18.32 4.52
CA ARG A 78 -1.36 -17.10 4.43
C ARG A 78 -1.23 -16.27 5.71
N ASN A 79 -1.26 -16.90 6.87
CA ASN A 79 -1.12 -16.23 8.15
C ASN A 79 0.26 -15.61 8.32
N THR A 80 1.33 -16.33 7.95
CA THR A 80 2.70 -15.79 7.95
C THR A 80 2.82 -14.59 7.01
N ALA A 81 2.25 -14.65 5.81
CA ALA A 81 2.24 -13.52 4.88
C ALA A 81 1.50 -12.31 5.46
N LEU A 82 0.37 -12.51 6.13
CA LEU A 82 -0.38 -11.44 6.80
C LEU A 82 0.38 -10.85 7.99
N GLN A 83 1.03 -11.69 8.81
CA GLN A 83 1.88 -11.25 9.91
C GLN A 83 3.05 -10.41 9.40
N GLN A 84 3.71 -10.85 8.32
CA GLN A 84 4.76 -10.05 7.70
C GLN A 84 4.21 -8.70 7.22
N VAL A 85 3.03 -8.68 6.59
CA VAL A 85 2.33 -7.44 6.20
C VAL A 85 2.12 -6.51 7.38
N GLN A 86 1.64 -7.03 8.50
CA GLN A 86 1.44 -6.26 9.74
C GLN A 86 2.76 -5.79 10.37
N GLN A 87 3.82 -6.59 10.30
CA GLN A 87 5.10 -6.26 10.90
C GLN A 87 5.85 -5.17 10.13
N PHE A 88 5.82 -5.20 8.80
CA PHE A 88 6.56 -4.25 7.95
C PHE A 88 5.67 -3.19 7.30
N SER A 89 4.46 -3.01 7.83
CA SER A 89 3.61 -1.88 7.48
C SER A 89 3.10 -1.20 8.74
N ARG A 90 2.87 0.10 8.67
CA ARG A 90 2.13 0.82 9.71
C ARG A 90 0.90 1.48 9.12
N MET A 91 -0.18 1.51 9.89
CA MET A 91 -1.31 2.38 9.57
C MET A 91 -0.87 3.83 9.81
N VAL A 92 -1.25 4.71 8.90
CA VAL A 92 -0.91 6.13 8.98
C VAL A 92 -2.07 6.98 8.52
N GLU A 93 -2.07 8.21 9.03
CA GLU A 93 -2.85 9.26 8.42
C GLU A 93 -2.14 9.80 7.19
N TYR A 94 -2.92 10.09 6.15
CA TYR A 94 -2.38 10.66 4.92
C TYR A 94 -3.36 11.67 4.33
N GLN A 95 -2.82 12.59 3.53
CA GLN A 95 -3.58 13.46 2.66
C GLN A 95 -3.33 13.05 1.20
N GLN A 96 -4.38 13.08 0.40
CA GLN A 96 -4.26 12.80 -1.03
C GLN A 96 -4.19 14.11 -1.80
N ALA A 97 -3.11 14.32 -2.55
CA ALA A 97 -3.11 15.31 -3.62
C ALA A 97 -3.57 14.62 -4.91
N PHE A 98 -4.48 15.29 -5.63
CA PHE A 98 -5.17 14.78 -6.82
C PHE A 98 -6.08 13.58 -6.51
N GLU A 99 -7.39 13.79 -6.48
CA GLU A 99 -8.36 12.76 -6.07
C GLU A 99 -8.42 11.56 -7.02
N GLN A 100 -8.17 11.78 -8.32
CA GLN A 100 -8.37 10.78 -9.37
C GLN A 100 -7.24 10.74 -10.41
N GLY A 101 -7.19 9.65 -11.18
CA GLY A 101 -6.26 9.48 -12.31
C GLY A 101 -4.84 8.97 -11.99
N PRO A 102 -4.02 8.73 -13.01
CA PRO A 102 -2.59 8.47 -12.88
C PRO A 102 -1.89 9.76 -12.41
N GLY A 103 -1.51 9.82 -11.14
CA GLY A 103 -0.96 11.04 -10.52
C GLY A 103 -1.40 11.26 -9.07
N ARG A 104 -2.30 10.42 -8.54
CA ARG A 104 -2.63 10.40 -7.11
C ARG A 104 -1.36 10.33 -6.28
N HIS A 105 -1.19 11.31 -5.41
CA HIS A 105 -0.02 11.41 -4.56
C HIS A 105 -0.44 11.33 -3.10
N TYR A 106 0.23 10.46 -2.35
CA TYR A 106 -0.06 10.19 -0.95
C TYR A 106 0.98 10.91 -0.09
N ILE A 107 0.50 11.81 0.76
CA ILE A 107 1.32 12.61 1.66
C ILE A 107 1.07 12.11 3.08
N HIS A 108 2.07 11.52 3.70
CA HIS A 108 1.99 11.03 5.07
C HIS A 108 2.10 12.20 6.07
N VAL A 109 1.18 12.29 7.02
CA VAL A 109 1.16 13.35 8.06
C VAL A 109 1.61 12.74 9.39
N GLN A 110 2.70 13.25 9.97
CA GLN A 110 3.25 12.73 11.24
C GLN A 110 2.53 13.28 12.47
N GLY A 111 2.06 14.52 12.43
CA GLY A 111 1.65 15.32 13.59
C GLY A 111 0.32 14.94 14.22
N HIS A 112 -0.44 14.04 13.61
CA HIS A 112 -1.67 13.53 14.21
C HIS A 112 -1.38 12.11 14.71
N ARG A 113 -1.46 11.91 16.04
CA ARG A 113 -1.26 10.60 16.67
C ARG A 113 -2.17 9.57 15.99
N SER A 114 -1.62 8.75 15.11
CA SER A 114 -2.28 7.51 14.70
C SER A 114 -2.37 6.63 15.95
N PRO A 115 -3.58 6.21 16.38
CA PRO A 115 -3.70 5.24 17.47
C PRO A 115 -3.04 3.93 17.04
N SER A 116 -2.38 3.32 18.01
CA SER A 116 -1.73 2.00 17.98
C SER A 116 -2.33 0.97 17.02
N PRO A 117 -1.52 0.03 16.49
CA PRO A 117 -1.90 -0.91 15.44
C PRO A 117 -2.96 -1.90 15.92
N LEU A 118 -4.23 -1.51 15.88
CA LEU A 118 -5.37 -2.39 16.07
C LEU A 118 -6.50 -1.94 15.14
N CYS A 119 -6.73 -2.71 14.08
CA CYS A 119 -8.07 -3.09 13.61
C CYS A 119 -8.01 -3.87 12.29
N LEU A 120 -7.50 -5.11 12.35
CA LEU A 120 -7.96 -6.22 11.48
C LEU A 120 -7.80 -7.53 12.28
N ARG A 121 -8.47 -7.62 13.43
CA ARG A 121 -8.74 -8.95 14.00
C ARG A 121 -9.84 -9.59 13.14
N PRO A 122 -9.67 -10.82 12.61
CA PRO A 122 -10.80 -11.59 12.14
C PRO A 122 -11.77 -11.76 13.30
N ARG A 123 -13.07 -11.50 13.08
CA ARG A 123 -14.12 -11.78 14.06
C ARG A 123 -14.01 -13.27 14.44
N PRO A 124 -13.87 -13.63 15.73
CA PRO A 124 -13.94 -15.04 16.11
C PRO A 124 -15.33 -15.55 15.74
N THR A 125 -15.39 -16.60 14.93
CA THR A 125 -16.62 -17.32 14.65
C THR A 125 -17.11 -17.94 15.96
N PRO A 126 -18.36 -17.71 16.39
CA PRO A 126 -18.91 -18.42 17.52
C PRO A 126 -18.97 -19.93 17.21
N SER A 127 -18.59 -20.73 18.19
CA SER A 127 -18.74 -22.20 18.19
C SER A 127 -20.19 -22.64 18.25
#